data_AF-A0A2P8HVQ1-F1
#
_entry.id   AF-A0A2P8HVQ1-F1
#
_cell.length_a   1.000
_cell.length_b   1.000
_cell.length_c   1.000
_cell.angle_alpha   90.00
_cell.angle_beta   90.00
_cell.angle_gamma   90.00
#
_symmetry.space_group_name_H-M   'P 1'
#
loop_
_entity.id
_entity.type
_entity.pdbx_description
1 polymer ?
#
loop_
_entity_poly.entity_id
_entity_poly.type
_entity_poly.pdbx_seq_one_letter_code
_entity_poly.pdbx_strand_id
1 'polypeptide(L)'
;MEFNHEETVRDYYDEFQNFLTGYAMVEEIELVLLIDEFPQTIENIRKKDSEAALNFLQRKRELRIDPIISKKVRFIYTGSIGLNQTVSSIGATATINDLASIEVEPLSETEAMDLFNTLLTDNNRTIDNSAKVALKEVLQWYIPFHIQLIVQEIIQATNKHSEVTGKIVEKAIEELLSLKHKNHFDHYYSRLRTHFKDDAFKYADMLLKDLAEKHTLNKKDTLELAVKYKQEADYRKIIENLMYDGYIHFNTTQGVYLFNSPILKRWWERFIF
;
A
#
# COMPACT_ATOMS: atom_id res chain seq x y z
N MET A 1 17.20 3.24 -54.99
CA MET A 1 17.95 2.94 -53.76
C MET A 1 16.93 2.81 -52.65
N GLU A 2 16.52 1.59 -52.35
CA GLU A 2 15.75 1.29 -51.15
C GLU A 2 16.69 1.46 -49.96
N PHE A 3 16.33 2.33 -49.02
CA PHE A 3 17.00 2.38 -47.72
C PHE A 3 16.50 1.19 -46.91
N ASN A 4 17.35 0.18 -46.84
CA ASN A 4 17.14 -0.99 -46.00
C ASN A 4 17.34 -0.56 -44.53
N HIS A 5 16.30 -0.04 -43.90
CA HIS A 5 16.25 0.10 -42.44
C HIS A 5 15.84 -1.24 -41.84
N GLU A 6 16.78 -2.19 -41.83
CA GLU A 6 16.75 -3.25 -40.82
C GLU A 6 17.16 -2.59 -39.50
N GLU A 7 16.20 -1.97 -38.81
CA GLU A 7 16.34 -1.76 -37.36
C GLU A 7 16.47 -3.16 -36.76
N THR A 8 17.69 -3.50 -36.33
CA THR A 8 17.91 -4.67 -35.49
C THR A 8 16.98 -4.55 -34.30
N VAL A 9 16.02 -5.46 -34.19
CA VAL A 9 15.11 -5.55 -33.04
C VAL A 9 16.00 -5.78 -31.83
N ARG A 10 16.24 -4.72 -31.05
CA ARG A 10 17.07 -4.77 -29.84
C ARG A 10 16.33 -5.59 -28.80
N ASP A 11 16.92 -6.69 -28.34
CA ASP A 11 16.41 -7.37 -27.14
C ASP A 11 16.88 -6.57 -25.91
N TYR A 12 15.94 -5.82 -25.33
CA TYR A 12 16.18 -5.03 -24.13
C TYR A 12 16.65 -5.86 -22.92
N TYR A 13 16.36 -7.16 -22.90
CA TYR A 13 16.89 -8.05 -21.87
C TYR A 13 18.41 -8.21 -21.98
N ASP A 14 18.91 -8.50 -23.18
CA ASP A 14 20.33 -8.72 -23.43
C ASP A 14 21.13 -7.43 -23.19
N GLU A 15 20.61 -6.27 -23.63
CA GLU A 15 21.23 -4.98 -23.35
C GLU A 15 21.32 -4.72 -21.84
N PHE A 16 20.25 -5.00 -21.09
CA PHE A 16 20.23 -4.80 -19.66
C PHE A 16 21.17 -5.78 -18.94
N GLN A 17 21.20 -7.05 -19.35
CA GLN A 17 22.14 -8.03 -18.82
C GLN A 17 23.59 -7.61 -19.07
N ASN A 18 23.93 -7.22 -20.29
CA ASN A 18 25.27 -6.75 -20.65
C ASN A 18 25.69 -5.53 -19.83
N PHE A 19 24.77 -4.59 -19.60
CA PHE A 19 25.00 -3.45 -18.72
C PHE A 19 25.33 -3.90 -17.29
N LEU A 20 24.50 -4.78 -16.70
CA LEU A 20 24.70 -5.25 -15.33
C LEU A 20 25.99 -6.06 -15.17
N THR A 21 26.31 -6.92 -16.14
CA THR A 21 27.55 -7.68 -16.16
C THR A 21 28.75 -6.75 -16.26
N GLY A 22 28.73 -5.79 -17.19
CA GLY A 22 29.80 -4.80 -17.35
C GLY A 22 30.01 -3.97 -16.09
N TYR A 23 28.92 -3.48 -15.48
CA TYR A 23 28.96 -2.77 -14.20
C TYR A 23 29.60 -3.65 -13.12
N ALA A 24 29.12 -4.87 -12.94
CA ALA A 24 29.58 -5.77 -11.89
C ALA A 24 31.06 -6.20 -12.02
N MET A 25 31.64 -6.11 -13.23
CA MET A 25 33.05 -6.43 -13.48
C MET A 25 33.99 -5.25 -13.21
N VAL A 26 33.53 -4.02 -13.42
CA VAL A 26 34.40 -2.84 -13.43
C VAL A 26 34.25 -2.02 -12.14
N GLU A 27 33.03 -1.93 -11.61
CA GLU A 27 32.72 -1.01 -10.53
C GLU A 27 32.99 -1.61 -9.15
N GLU A 28 33.56 -0.79 -8.27
CA GLU A 28 33.85 -1.21 -6.90
C GLU A 28 32.61 -1.11 -5.98
N ILE A 29 31.68 -0.20 -6.31
CA ILE A 29 30.49 0.09 -5.52
C ILE A 29 29.37 -0.92 -5.82
N GLU A 30 28.58 -1.26 -4.81
CA GLU A 30 27.37 -2.09 -5.01
C GLU A 30 26.23 -1.26 -5.62
N LEU A 31 25.61 -1.79 -6.67
CA LEU A 31 24.41 -1.22 -7.29
C LEU A 31 23.15 -1.82 -6.69
N VAL A 32 22.30 -0.97 -6.11
CA VAL A 32 20.98 -1.36 -5.62
C VAL A 32 19.91 -0.88 -6.60
N LEU A 33 19.14 -1.82 -7.15
CA LEU A 33 18.02 -1.56 -8.03
C LEU A 33 16.70 -1.74 -7.28
N LEU A 34 16.02 -0.63 -7.01
CA LEU A 34 14.69 -0.63 -6.42
C LEU A 34 13.64 -0.52 -7.52
N ILE A 35 12.76 -1.51 -7.59
CA ILE A 35 11.68 -1.58 -8.57
C ILE A 35 10.36 -1.56 -7.82
N ASP A 36 9.64 -0.46 -7.99
CA ASP A 36 8.38 -0.23 -7.32
C ASP A 36 7.18 -0.87 -8.03
N GLU A 37 6.21 -1.31 -7.24
CA GLU A 37 5.00 -2.03 -7.68
C GLU A 37 5.27 -3.17 -8.68
N PHE A 38 6.31 -3.97 -8.39
CA PHE A 38 6.68 -5.11 -9.22
C PHE A 38 5.56 -6.15 -9.39
N PRO A 39 4.80 -6.55 -8.34
CA PRO A 39 3.68 -7.48 -8.48
C PRO A 39 2.61 -6.99 -9.46
N GLN A 40 2.29 -5.69 -9.46
CA GLN A 40 1.33 -5.10 -10.37
C GLN A 40 1.78 -5.21 -11.83
N THR A 41 3.08 -5.06 -12.08
CA THR A 41 3.67 -5.27 -13.41
C THR A 41 3.46 -6.71 -13.89
N ILE A 42 3.70 -7.70 -13.03
CA ILE A 42 3.49 -9.11 -13.36
C ILE A 42 2.02 -9.37 -13.69
N GLU A 43 1.10 -8.87 -12.87
CA GLU A 43 -0.33 -9.03 -13.10
C GLU A 43 -0.79 -8.38 -14.42
N ASN A 44 -0.23 -7.22 -14.77
CA ASN A 44 -0.52 -6.53 -16.02
C ASN A 44 -0.03 -7.31 -17.26
N ILE A 45 1.16 -7.93 -17.18
CA ILE A 45 1.66 -8.80 -18.25
C ILE A 45 0.78 -10.05 -18.33
N ARG A 46 0.52 -10.71 -17.20
CA ARG A 46 -0.28 -11.95 -17.11
C ARG A 46 -1.68 -11.79 -17.70
N LYS A 47 -2.34 -10.65 -17.46
CA LYS A 47 -3.67 -10.34 -18.03
C LYS A 47 -3.68 -10.33 -19.56
N LYS A 48 -2.54 -10.02 -20.20
CA LYS A 48 -2.39 -10.03 -21.66
C LYS A 48 -1.89 -11.39 -22.14
N ASP A 49 -0.87 -11.93 -21.47
CA ASP A 49 -0.21 -13.17 -21.81
C ASP A 49 0.47 -13.77 -20.57
N SER A 50 -0.04 -14.93 -20.12
CA SER A 50 0.49 -15.66 -18.97
C SER A 50 1.89 -16.24 -19.22
N GLU A 51 2.19 -16.66 -20.46
CA GLU A 51 3.48 -17.22 -20.81
C GLU A 51 4.55 -16.12 -20.87
N ALA A 52 4.20 -14.94 -21.37
CA ALA A 52 5.06 -13.76 -21.30
C ALA A 52 5.37 -13.37 -19.85
N ALA A 53 4.40 -13.46 -18.94
CA ALA A 53 4.63 -13.17 -17.51
C ALA A 53 5.60 -14.18 -16.87
N LEU A 54 5.46 -15.46 -17.19
CA LEU A 54 6.38 -16.51 -16.73
C LEU A 54 7.80 -16.28 -17.26
N ASN A 55 7.94 -16.06 -18.57
CA ASN A 55 9.24 -15.76 -19.20
C ASN A 55 9.88 -14.51 -18.59
N PHE A 56 9.10 -13.46 -18.36
CA PHE A 56 9.59 -12.25 -17.71
C PHE A 56 10.14 -12.53 -16.30
N LEU A 57 9.42 -13.32 -15.48
CA LEU A 57 9.88 -13.71 -14.15
C LEU A 57 11.14 -14.58 -14.18
N GLN A 58 11.22 -15.53 -15.11
CA GLN A 58 12.40 -16.39 -15.29
C GLN A 58 13.62 -15.56 -15.68
N ARG A 59 13.50 -14.69 -16.68
CA ARG A 59 14.56 -13.74 -17.09
C ARG A 59 14.99 -12.85 -15.93
N LYS A 60 14.05 -12.33 -15.12
CA LYS A 60 14.43 -11.53 -13.93
C LYS A 60 15.16 -12.36 -12.89
N ARG A 61 14.80 -13.63 -12.70
CA ARG A 61 15.54 -14.52 -11.80
C ARG A 61 16.95 -14.78 -12.29
N GLU A 62 17.13 -15.05 -13.58
CA GLU A 62 18.45 -15.28 -14.18
C GLU A 62 19.42 -14.15 -13.83
N LEU A 63 19.00 -12.89 -13.98
CA LEU A 63 19.80 -11.73 -13.58
C LEU A 63 20.17 -11.72 -12.09
N ARG A 64 19.24 -12.13 -11.21
CA ARG A 64 19.47 -12.12 -9.76
C ARG A 64 20.42 -13.21 -9.28
N ILE A 65 20.39 -14.38 -9.93
CA ILE A 65 21.20 -15.53 -9.55
C ILE A 65 22.51 -15.63 -10.35
N ASP A 66 22.69 -14.80 -11.37
CA ASP A 66 23.91 -14.78 -12.17
C ASP A 66 25.13 -14.52 -11.25
N PRO A 67 26.17 -15.37 -11.27
CA PRO A 67 27.30 -15.27 -10.33
C PRO A 67 28.16 -14.01 -10.47
N ILE A 68 28.09 -13.31 -11.60
CA ILE A 68 28.81 -12.06 -11.83
C ILE A 68 27.95 -10.91 -11.33
N ILE A 69 26.70 -10.82 -11.79
CA ILE A 69 25.76 -9.76 -11.42
C ILE A 69 25.47 -9.78 -9.92
N SER A 70 25.17 -10.94 -9.35
CA SER A 70 24.81 -11.10 -7.93
C SER A 70 25.95 -10.76 -6.95
N LYS A 71 27.19 -10.55 -7.40
CA LYS A 71 28.27 -10.08 -6.51
C LYS A 71 28.22 -8.58 -6.25
N LYS A 72 27.67 -7.80 -7.19
CA LYS A 72 27.68 -6.33 -7.16
C LYS A 72 26.32 -5.69 -7.34
N VAL A 73 25.28 -6.45 -7.70
CA VAL A 73 23.94 -5.92 -7.94
C VAL A 73 22.95 -6.56 -6.97
N ARG A 74 22.16 -5.73 -6.30
CA ARG A 74 21.03 -6.13 -5.44
C ARG A 74 19.73 -5.64 -6.04
N PHE A 75 18.71 -6.48 -5.98
CA PHE A 75 17.36 -6.12 -6.41
C PHE A 75 16.45 -6.03 -5.20
N ILE A 76 15.72 -4.92 -5.11
CA ILE A 76 14.64 -4.71 -4.15
C ILE A 76 13.37 -4.56 -4.96
N TYR A 77 12.42 -5.46 -4.75
CA TYR A 77 11.09 -5.37 -5.33
C TYR A 77 10.12 -4.93 -4.25
N THR A 78 9.43 -3.82 -4.48
CA THR A 78 8.34 -3.37 -3.60
C THR A 78 7.00 -3.61 -4.27
N GLY A 79 5.96 -3.65 -3.46
CA GLY A 79 4.59 -3.79 -3.93
C GLY A 79 3.63 -3.82 -2.77
N SER A 80 2.46 -3.23 -2.97
CA SER A 80 1.35 -3.25 -2.02
C SER A 80 0.72 -4.64 -1.89
N ILE A 81 0.86 -5.50 -2.91
CA ILE A 81 0.38 -6.88 -2.92
C ILE A 81 1.56 -7.84 -2.74
N GLY A 82 1.34 -8.95 -2.03
CA GLY A 82 2.36 -9.99 -1.88
C GLY A 82 2.80 -10.57 -3.23
N LEU A 83 4.08 -10.40 -3.59
CA LEU A 83 4.67 -11.00 -4.80
C LEU A 83 4.47 -12.53 -4.83
N ASN A 84 4.58 -13.18 -3.67
CA ASN A 84 4.34 -14.61 -3.50
C ASN A 84 2.96 -15.06 -4.00
N GLN A 85 1.90 -14.32 -3.68
CA GLN A 85 0.55 -14.65 -4.15
C GLN A 85 0.43 -14.45 -5.65
N THR A 86 0.98 -13.35 -6.16
CA THR A 86 0.96 -13.02 -7.59
C THR A 86 1.62 -14.12 -8.42
N VAL A 87 2.82 -14.57 -8.06
CA VAL A 87 3.52 -15.63 -8.80
C VAL A 87 2.92 -17.02 -8.59
N SER A 88 2.31 -17.28 -7.42
CA SER A 88 1.65 -18.56 -7.12
C SER A 88 0.47 -18.81 -8.06
N SER A 89 -0.27 -17.75 -8.40
CA SER A 89 -1.42 -17.82 -9.32
C SER A 89 -1.08 -18.33 -10.74
N ILE A 90 0.20 -18.29 -11.13
CA ILE A 90 0.72 -18.78 -12.42
C ILE A 90 1.71 -19.94 -12.27
N GLY A 91 1.81 -20.55 -11.09
CA GLY A 91 2.71 -21.68 -10.85
C GLY A 91 4.20 -21.32 -10.92
N ALA A 92 4.56 -20.04 -10.73
CA ALA A 92 5.92 -19.53 -10.92
C ALA A 92 6.66 -19.29 -9.59
N THR A 93 6.28 -19.92 -8.48
CA THR A 93 6.92 -19.68 -7.17
C THR A 93 8.43 -19.94 -7.17
N ALA A 94 8.91 -20.88 -7.98
CA ALA A 94 10.33 -21.16 -8.16
C ALA A 94 11.13 -19.96 -8.73
N THR A 95 10.47 -19.03 -9.42
CA THR A 95 11.14 -17.87 -10.03
C THR A 95 11.49 -16.78 -9.03
N ILE A 96 11.05 -16.88 -7.78
CA ILE A 96 11.30 -15.88 -6.73
C ILE A 96 11.86 -16.48 -5.43
N ASN A 97 12.14 -17.78 -5.41
CA ASN A 97 12.59 -18.46 -4.17
C ASN A 97 13.96 -17.99 -3.66
N ASP A 98 14.67 -17.19 -4.46
CA ASP A 98 15.94 -16.54 -4.11
C ASP A 98 15.73 -15.23 -3.31
N LEU A 99 14.51 -14.70 -3.29
CA LEU A 99 14.19 -13.44 -2.64
C LEU A 99 13.90 -13.64 -1.15
N ALA A 100 14.42 -12.72 -0.33
CA ALA A 100 13.99 -12.54 1.03
C ALA A 100 12.74 -11.63 1.06
N SER A 101 11.71 -12.03 1.80
CA SER A 101 10.52 -11.21 2.03
C SER A 101 10.71 -10.39 3.30
N ILE A 102 10.49 -9.08 3.21
CA ILE A 102 10.45 -8.17 4.36
C ILE A 102 9.07 -7.52 4.34
N GLU A 103 8.28 -7.77 5.37
CA GLU A 103 6.97 -7.14 5.54
C GLU A 103 7.15 -5.80 6.26
N VAL A 104 6.59 -4.73 5.69
CA VAL A 104 6.59 -3.41 6.32
C VAL A 104 5.31 -3.28 7.10
N GLU A 105 5.43 -3.60 8.39
CA GLU A 105 4.33 -3.49 9.34
C GLU A 105 3.98 -2.02 9.63
N PRO A 106 2.78 -1.76 10.16
CA PRO A 106 2.44 -0.47 10.73
C PRO A 106 3.39 -0.12 11.87
N LEU A 107 3.47 1.15 12.24
CA LEU A 107 4.25 1.51 13.42
C LEU A 107 3.68 0.81 14.65
N SER A 108 4.58 0.39 15.54
CA SER A 108 4.20 0.10 16.92
C SER A 108 3.68 1.37 17.60
N GLU A 109 2.93 1.23 18.69
CA GLU A 109 2.48 2.37 19.49
C GLU A 109 3.65 3.28 19.91
N THR A 110 4.79 2.69 20.28
CA THR A 110 5.99 3.43 20.68
C THR A 110 6.55 4.24 19.51
N GLU A 111 6.70 3.64 18.33
CA GLU A 111 7.19 4.33 17.13
C GLU A 111 6.22 5.41 16.66
N ALA A 112 4.92 5.16 16.78
CA ALA A 112 3.88 6.14 16.44
C ALA A 112 3.94 7.38 17.33
N MET A 113 4.12 7.17 18.64
CA MET A 113 4.29 8.27 19.59
C MET A 113 5.61 9.00 19.36
N ASP A 114 6.68 8.28 19.02
CA ASP A 114 7.98 8.88 18.70
C ASP A 114 7.89 9.78 17.46
N LEU A 115 7.27 9.28 16.38
CA LEU A 115 6.99 10.06 15.17
C LEU A 115 6.17 11.31 15.49
N PHE A 116 5.08 11.17 16.24
CA PHE A 116 4.22 12.29 16.62
C PHE A 116 4.98 13.35 17.43
N ASN A 117 5.76 12.91 18.42
CA ASN A 117 6.54 13.81 19.26
C ASN A 117 7.59 14.55 18.42
N THR A 118 8.38 13.80 17.64
CA THR A 118 9.47 14.33 16.82
C THR A 118 8.96 15.39 15.86
N LEU A 119 7.89 15.10 15.12
CA LEU A 119 7.33 16.06 14.16
C LEU A 119 6.85 17.36 14.83
N LEU A 120 6.29 17.29 16.04
CA LEU A 120 5.84 18.48 16.76
C LEU A 120 7.00 19.25 17.40
N THR A 121 7.98 18.56 17.98
CA THR A 121 9.16 19.18 18.62
C THR A 121 10.08 19.84 17.59
N ASP A 122 10.27 19.22 16.42
CA ASP A 122 11.03 19.80 15.31
C ASP A 122 10.36 21.08 14.79
N ASN A 123 9.04 21.19 14.98
CA ASN A 123 8.27 22.38 14.71
C ASN A 123 8.14 23.34 15.91
N ASN A 124 8.96 23.17 16.96
CA ASN A 124 8.97 23.99 18.18
C ASN A 124 7.64 23.97 18.97
N ARG A 125 6.94 22.84 19.06
CA ARG A 125 5.80 22.67 19.98
C ARG A 125 6.20 21.80 21.17
N THR A 126 5.58 22.06 22.32
CA THR A 126 5.60 21.13 23.46
C THR A 126 4.34 20.26 23.43
N ILE A 127 4.40 19.08 24.04
CA ILE A 127 3.31 18.09 23.97
C ILE A 127 2.87 17.77 25.39
N ASP A 128 1.61 18.05 25.70
CA ASP A 128 0.97 17.61 26.93
C ASP A 128 0.60 16.12 26.83
N ASN A 129 0.53 15.42 27.97
CA ASN A 129 0.18 14.01 27.99
C ASN A 129 -1.24 13.74 27.46
N SER A 130 -2.18 14.68 27.60
CA SER A 130 -3.53 14.53 27.04
C SER A 130 -3.54 14.45 25.50
N ALA A 131 -2.56 15.05 24.82
CA ALA A 131 -2.44 14.93 23.36
C ALA A 131 -2.12 13.49 22.93
N LYS A 132 -1.26 12.80 23.68
CA LYS A 132 -0.90 11.41 23.42
C LYS A 132 -2.08 10.47 23.68
N VAL A 133 -2.86 10.74 24.73
CA VAL A 133 -4.09 9.98 25.03
C VAL A 133 -5.10 10.15 23.89
N ALA A 134 -5.39 11.38 23.48
CA ALA A 134 -6.32 11.66 22.39
C ALA A 134 -5.89 11.00 21.06
N LEU A 135 -4.59 11.03 20.75
CA LEU A 135 -4.06 10.39 19.54
C LEU A 135 -4.29 8.87 19.55
N LYS A 136 -4.05 8.20 20.69
CA LYS A 136 -4.23 6.75 20.83
C LYS A 136 -5.68 6.32 20.72
N GLU A 137 -6.62 7.13 21.21
CA GLU A 137 -8.05 6.83 21.10
C GLU A 137 -8.54 6.84 19.63
N VAL A 138 -7.87 7.61 18.76
CA VAL A 138 -8.28 7.77 17.36
C VAL A 138 -7.45 6.93 16.40
N LEU A 139 -6.26 6.48 16.79
CA LEU A 139 -5.42 5.61 15.96
C LEU A 139 -5.50 4.16 16.45
N GLN A 140 -6.31 3.34 15.77
CA GLN A 140 -6.33 1.89 15.95
C GLN A 140 -5.23 1.18 15.15
N TRP A 141 -4.73 1.84 14.10
CA TRP A 141 -3.64 1.37 13.26
C TRP A 141 -2.71 2.55 13.01
N TYR A 142 -1.45 2.45 13.45
CA TYR A 142 -0.52 3.57 13.42
C TYR A 142 0.14 3.74 12.05
N ILE A 143 -0.67 4.18 11.08
CA ILE A 143 -0.19 4.52 9.74
C ILE A 143 0.58 5.86 9.82
N PRO A 144 1.88 5.91 9.45
CA PRO A 144 2.68 7.13 9.50
C PRO A 144 2.02 8.33 8.81
N PHE A 145 1.40 8.09 7.64
CA PHE A 145 0.71 9.11 6.86
C PHE A 145 -0.42 9.80 7.64
N HIS A 146 -1.24 9.06 8.40
CA HIS A 146 -2.31 9.66 9.19
C HIS A 146 -1.77 10.50 10.35
N ILE A 147 -0.68 10.07 10.98
CA ILE A 147 -0.01 10.84 12.03
C ILE A 147 0.50 12.17 11.46
N GLN A 148 1.13 12.12 10.28
CA GLN A 148 1.62 13.33 9.59
C GLN A 148 0.50 14.30 9.25
N LEU A 149 -0.66 13.83 8.75
CA LEU A 149 -1.82 14.68 8.49
C LEU A 149 -2.34 15.37 9.77
N ILE A 150 -2.45 14.63 10.88
CA ILE A 150 -2.89 15.20 12.16
C ILE A 150 -1.89 16.26 12.62
N VAL A 151 -0.59 15.97 12.56
CA VAL A 151 0.46 16.94 12.94
C VAL A 151 0.42 18.17 12.05
N GLN A 152 0.22 18.01 10.74
CA GLN A 152 0.10 19.12 9.81
C GLN A 152 -1.07 20.05 10.18
N GLU A 153 -2.23 19.52 10.55
CA GLU A 153 -3.37 20.32 11.01
C GLU A 153 -3.09 20.99 12.36
N ILE A 154 -2.43 20.31 13.29
CA ILE A 154 -2.00 20.92 14.56
C ILE A 154 -1.06 22.09 14.30
N ILE A 155 -0.08 21.94 13.40
CA ILE A 155 0.88 23.00 13.06
C ILE A 155 0.17 24.20 12.43
N GLN A 156 -0.81 23.97 11.55
CA GLN A 156 -1.62 25.03 10.95
C GLN A 156 -2.51 25.75 11.98
N ALA A 157 -3.04 25.03 12.97
CA ALA A 157 -3.97 25.58 13.96
C ALA A 157 -3.28 26.25 15.17
N THR A 158 -1.96 26.11 15.31
CA THR A 158 -1.20 26.58 16.49
C THR A 158 -0.01 27.45 16.11
N ASN A 159 0.46 28.28 17.03
CA ASN A 159 1.71 29.03 16.87
C ASN A 159 2.92 28.19 17.32
N LYS A 160 4.13 28.60 16.90
CA LYS A 160 5.37 28.09 17.52
C LYS A 160 5.33 28.33 19.04
N HIS A 161 5.91 27.39 19.78
CA HIS A 161 5.98 27.36 21.24
C HIS A 161 4.63 27.16 21.95
N SER A 162 3.57 26.82 21.20
CA SER A 162 2.31 26.39 21.82
C SER A 162 2.47 24.99 22.42
N GLU A 163 1.78 24.76 23.53
CA GLU A 163 1.58 23.42 24.08
C GLU A 163 0.41 22.73 23.37
N VAL A 164 0.67 21.55 22.81
CA VAL A 164 -0.33 20.71 22.14
C VAL A 164 -1.04 19.86 23.19
N THR A 165 -2.35 20.04 23.32
CA THR A 165 -3.23 19.32 24.25
C THR A 165 -4.17 18.38 23.50
N GLY A 166 -4.82 17.45 24.21
CA GLY A 166 -5.82 16.54 23.65
C GLY A 166 -6.92 17.25 22.87
N LYS A 167 -7.40 18.39 23.38
CA LYS A 167 -8.40 19.22 22.68
C LYS A 167 -7.92 19.75 21.33
N ILE A 168 -6.62 20.07 21.21
CA ILE A 168 -6.03 20.53 19.95
C ILE A 168 -5.95 19.37 18.96
N VAL A 169 -5.56 18.17 19.43
CA VAL A 169 -5.53 16.94 18.62
C VAL A 169 -6.93 16.59 18.11
N GLU A 170 -7.94 16.58 18.98
CA GLU A 170 -9.33 16.34 18.62
C GLU A 170 -9.82 17.33 17.57
N LYS A 171 -9.54 18.63 17.77
CA LYS A 171 -9.91 19.67 16.80
C LYS A 171 -9.21 19.48 15.46
N ALA A 172 -7.94 19.10 15.44
CA ALA A 172 -7.20 18.82 14.22
C ALA A 172 -7.81 17.64 13.45
N ILE A 173 -8.25 16.60 14.16
CA ILE A 173 -8.94 15.45 13.56
C ILE A 173 -10.29 15.86 12.98
N GLU A 174 -11.09 16.66 13.70
CA GLU A 174 -12.35 17.18 13.18
C GLU A 174 -12.15 18.08 11.94
N GLU A 175 -11.05 18.83 11.90
CA GLU A 175 -10.70 19.65 10.74
C GLU A 175 -10.24 18.81 9.53
N LEU A 176 -9.52 17.71 9.74
CA LEU A 176 -9.22 16.73 8.68
C LEU A 176 -10.49 16.14 8.06
N LEU A 177 -11.56 16.02 8.85
CA LEU A 177 -12.86 15.53 8.43
C LEU A 177 -13.76 16.65 7.88
N SER A 178 -13.25 17.87 7.72
CA SER A 178 -13.99 19.01 7.16
C SER A 178 -14.00 18.99 5.63
N LEU A 179 -14.96 19.70 5.03
CA LEU A 179 -15.06 19.84 3.56
C LEU A 179 -13.79 20.42 2.92
N LYS A 180 -13.01 21.21 3.68
CA LYS A 180 -11.77 21.83 3.21
C LYS A 180 -10.68 20.80 2.90
N HIS A 181 -10.71 19.67 3.59
CA HIS A 181 -9.70 18.61 3.53
C HIS A 181 -10.18 17.35 2.82
N LYS A 182 -11.35 17.42 2.15
CA LYS A 182 -11.96 16.30 1.41
C LYS A 182 -10.96 15.61 0.45
N ASN A 183 -10.11 16.40 -0.20
CA ASN A 183 -9.12 15.91 -1.15
C ASN A 183 -8.13 14.89 -0.54
N HIS A 184 -7.80 14.98 0.75
CA HIS A 184 -6.87 14.03 1.40
C HIS A 184 -7.38 12.60 1.38
N PHE A 185 -8.70 12.42 1.40
CA PHE A 185 -9.35 11.10 1.44
C PHE A 185 -10.13 10.79 0.14
N ASP A 186 -10.43 11.78 -0.70
CA ASP A 186 -11.04 11.56 -2.02
C ASP A 186 -10.23 10.62 -2.92
N HIS A 187 -8.91 10.59 -2.74
CA HIS A 187 -8.04 9.65 -3.46
C HIS A 187 -8.35 8.19 -3.12
N TYR A 188 -8.74 7.87 -1.88
CA TYR A 188 -9.20 6.53 -1.52
C TYR A 188 -10.44 6.17 -2.32
N TYR A 189 -11.48 6.99 -2.27
CA TYR A 189 -12.71 6.70 -3.01
C TYR A 189 -12.52 6.66 -4.54
N SER A 190 -11.69 7.55 -5.08
CA SER A 190 -11.33 7.58 -6.51
C SER A 190 -10.54 6.34 -6.93
N ARG A 191 -9.61 5.87 -6.08
CA ARG A 191 -8.88 4.62 -6.30
C ARG A 191 -9.83 3.43 -6.27
N LEU A 192 -10.75 3.37 -5.31
CA LEU A 192 -11.76 2.32 -5.22
C LEU A 192 -12.58 2.18 -6.51
N ARG A 193 -13.04 3.32 -7.07
CA ARG A 193 -13.76 3.38 -8.37
C ARG A 193 -12.92 2.99 -9.58
N THR A 194 -11.61 3.17 -9.51
CA THR A 194 -10.68 2.85 -10.60
C THR A 194 -10.29 1.37 -10.56
N HIS A 195 -10.13 0.82 -9.35
CA HIS A 195 -9.67 -0.55 -9.12
C HIS A 195 -10.77 -1.58 -9.35
N PHE A 196 -12.00 -1.27 -8.94
CA PHE A 196 -13.15 -2.13 -9.12
C PHE A 196 -14.13 -1.54 -10.12
N LYS A 197 -14.78 -2.40 -10.91
CA LYS A 197 -15.81 -2.00 -11.88
C LYS A 197 -17.13 -2.69 -11.59
N ASP A 198 -18.23 -2.07 -12.02
CA ASP A 198 -19.58 -2.63 -11.98
C ASP A 198 -19.96 -3.21 -10.61
N ASP A 199 -20.35 -4.49 -10.58
CA ASP A 199 -20.83 -5.15 -9.37
C ASP A 199 -19.72 -5.39 -8.34
N ALA A 200 -18.45 -5.53 -8.77
CA ALA A 200 -17.30 -5.58 -7.87
C ALA A 200 -17.13 -4.24 -7.11
N PHE A 201 -17.32 -3.11 -7.80
CA PHE A 201 -17.29 -1.80 -7.16
C PHE A 201 -18.44 -1.64 -6.17
N LYS A 202 -19.66 -2.01 -6.55
CA LYS A 202 -20.83 -1.92 -5.66
C LYS A 202 -20.66 -2.78 -4.41
N TYR A 203 -20.10 -3.98 -4.56
CA TYR A 203 -19.77 -4.85 -3.44
C TYR A 203 -18.74 -4.20 -2.51
N ALA A 204 -17.62 -3.70 -3.05
CA ALA A 204 -16.58 -3.07 -2.24
C ALA A 204 -17.07 -1.79 -1.53
N ASP A 205 -17.80 -0.91 -2.24
CA ASP A 205 -18.39 0.30 -1.68
C ASP A 205 -19.40 -0.02 -0.57
N MET A 206 -20.28 -1.00 -0.79
CA MET A 206 -21.25 -1.40 0.22
C MET A 206 -20.60 -2.08 1.42
N LEU A 207 -19.54 -2.88 1.22
CA LEU A 207 -18.80 -3.50 2.32
C LEU A 207 -18.17 -2.44 3.23
N LEU A 208 -17.57 -1.40 2.64
CA LEU A 208 -16.99 -0.30 3.40
C LEU A 208 -18.06 0.54 4.11
N LYS A 209 -19.23 0.76 3.49
CA LYS A 209 -20.38 1.43 4.14
C LYS A 209 -20.90 0.62 5.33
N ASP A 210 -21.11 -0.68 5.16
CA ASP A 210 -21.54 -1.59 6.22
C ASP A 210 -20.53 -1.63 7.37
N LEU A 211 -19.22 -1.68 7.08
CA LEU A 211 -18.17 -1.62 8.10
C LEU A 211 -18.15 -0.28 8.84
N ALA A 212 -18.45 0.81 8.15
CA ALA A 212 -18.48 2.12 8.77
C ALA A 212 -19.62 2.18 9.79
N GLU A 213 -20.82 1.82 9.36
CA GLU A 213 -22.03 1.78 10.19
C GLU A 213 -21.94 0.75 11.34
N LYS A 214 -21.63 -0.51 11.03
CA LYS A 214 -21.66 -1.63 12.00
C LYS A 214 -20.37 -1.79 12.79
N HIS A 215 -19.33 -1.03 12.44
CA HIS A 215 -17.98 -1.06 13.01
C HIS A 215 -17.16 -2.33 12.75
N THR A 216 -17.82 -3.48 12.61
CA THR A 216 -17.20 -4.77 12.29
C THR A 216 -18.07 -5.57 11.33
N LEU A 217 -17.44 -6.43 10.53
CA LEU A 217 -18.12 -7.45 9.73
C LEU A 217 -17.43 -8.80 9.92
N ASN A 218 -18.19 -9.87 10.09
CA ASN A 218 -17.62 -11.21 10.11
C ASN A 218 -17.56 -11.80 8.68
N LYS A 219 -16.92 -12.97 8.51
CA LYS A 219 -16.79 -13.66 7.20
C LYS A 219 -18.13 -14.06 6.56
N LYS A 220 -19.15 -14.30 7.37
CA LYS A 220 -20.49 -14.64 6.88
C LYS A 220 -21.17 -13.40 6.30
N ASP A 221 -21.09 -12.27 7.00
CA ASP A 221 -21.68 -11.00 6.52
C ASP A 221 -21.05 -10.58 5.18
N THR A 222 -19.72 -10.71 5.05
CA THR A 222 -19.03 -10.37 3.79
C THR A 222 -19.42 -11.31 2.64
N LEU A 223 -19.63 -12.60 2.91
CA LEU A 223 -20.11 -13.56 1.91
C LEU A 223 -21.57 -13.30 1.51
N GLU A 224 -22.47 -13.04 2.47
CA GLU A 224 -23.88 -12.71 2.18
C GLU A 224 -23.99 -11.46 1.31
N LEU A 225 -23.16 -10.46 1.60
CA LEU A 225 -23.05 -9.26 0.78
C LEU A 225 -22.51 -9.59 -0.63
N ALA A 226 -21.54 -10.49 -0.74
CA ALA A 226 -21.01 -10.92 -2.04
C ALA A 226 -22.09 -11.57 -2.91
N VAL A 227 -22.94 -12.42 -2.32
CA VAL A 227 -24.08 -13.05 -3.01
C VAL A 227 -25.04 -11.99 -3.56
N LYS A 228 -25.37 -10.98 -2.75
CA LYS A 228 -26.26 -9.87 -3.16
C LYS A 228 -25.74 -9.12 -4.39
N TYR A 229 -24.42 -9.00 -4.53
CA TYR A 229 -23.77 -8.32 -5.65
C TYR A 229 -23.16 -9.27 -6.68
N LYS A 230 -23.50 -10.57 -6.66
CA LYS A 230 -22.99 -11.58 -7.64
C LYS A 230 -21.46 -11.65 -7.70
N GLN A 231 -20.80 -11.55 -6.55
CA GLN A 231 -19.34 -11.59 -6.41
C GLN A 231 -18.86 -12.84 -5.66
N GLU A 232 -19.64 -13.92 -5.56
CA GLU A 232 -19.28 -15.10 -4.77
C GLU A 232 -17.96 -15.75 -5.21
N ALA A 233 -17.61 -15.63 -6.49
CA ALA A 233 -16.36 -16.16 -7.03
C ALA A 233 -15.14 -15.29 -6.66
N ASP A 234 -15.31 -13.97 -6.60
CA ASP A 234 -14.21 -12.99 -6.55
C ASP A 234 -14.13 -12.21 -5.23
N TYR A 235 -15.09 -12.36 -4.32
CA TYR A 235 -15.17 -11.54 -3.10
C TYR A 235 -13.93 -11.60 -2.22
N ARG A 236 -13.24 -12.76 -2.17
CA ARG A 236 -11.99 -12.92 -1.41
C ARG A 236 -10.90 -12.02 -1.97
N LYS A 237 -10.74 -12.01 -3.29
CA LYS A 237 -9.79 -11.14 -4.00
C LYS A 237 -10.11 -9.67 -3.79
N ILE A 238 -11.40 -9.31 -3.76
CA ILE A 238 -11.84 -7.94 -3.47
C ILE A 238 -11.48 -7.55 -2.02
N ILE A 239 -11.75 -8.42 -1.04
CA ILE A 239 -11.38 -8.18 0.37
C ILE A 239 -9.86 -8.07 0.52
N GLU A 240 -9.10 -8.97 -0.10
CA GLU A 240 -7.63 -8.93 -0.09
C GLU A 240 -7.13 -7.60 -0.64
N ASN A 241 -7.65 -7.15 -1.79
CA ASN A 241 -7.32 -5.82 -2.34
C ASN A 241 -7.67 -4.67 -1.39
N LEU A 242 -8.83 -4.72 -0.71
CA LEU A 242 -9.19 -3.70 0.29
C LEU A 242 -8.26 -3.71 1.51
N MET A 243 -7.76 -4.88 1.90
CA MET A 243 -6.76 -5.00 2.94
C MET A 243 -5.42 -4.41 2.49
N TYR A 244 -4.98 -4.75 1.28
CA TYR A 244 -3.73 -4.26 0.70
C TYR A 244 -3.72 -2.74 0.48
N ASP A 245 -4.83 -2.18 -0.01
CA ASP A 245 -4.97 -0.74 -0.20
C ASP A 245 -5.12 0.03 1.13
N GLY A 246 -5.10 -0.67 2.27
CA GLY A 246 -5.11 -0.08 3.59
C GLY A 246 -6.48 0.39 4.08
N TYR A 247 -7.58 -0.04 3.45
CA TYR A 247 -8.92 0.28 3.94
C TYR A 247 -9.25 -0.48 5.22
N ILE A 248 -8.98 -1.79 5.23
CA ILE A 248 -9.44 -2.71 6.27
C ILE A 248 -8.35 -3.70 6.71
N HIS A 249 -8.51 -4.32 7.87
CA HIS A 249 -7.72 -5.47 8.32
C HIS A 249 -8.63 -6.54 8.91
N PHE A 250 -8.10 -7.74 9.07
CA PHE A 250 -8.79 -8.85 9.71
C PHE A 250 -8.21 -9.10 11.11
N ASN A 251 -9.04 -8.93 12.14
CA ASN A 251 -8.69 -9.30 13.51
C ASN A 251 -8.91 -10.81 13.67
N THR A 252 -7.81 -11.56 13.75
CA THR A 252 -7.83 -13.03 13.84
C THR A 252 -8.42 -13.54 15.15
N THR A 253 -8.23 -12.81 16.26
CA THR A 253 -8.75 -13.16 17.58
C THR A 253 -10.28 -13.07 17.63
N GLN A 254 -10.85 -12.02 17.03
CA GLN A 254 -12.29 -11.78 17.01
C GLN A 254 -12.99 -12.40 15.79
N GLY A 255 -12.24 -12.73 14.74
CA GLY A 255 -12.77 -13.28 13.50
C GLY A 255 -13.54 -12.27 12.64
N VAL A 256 -13.18 -10.98 12.74
CA VAL A 256 -13.91 -9.87 12.11
C VAL A 256 -13.00 -8.93 11.32
N TYR A 257 -13.56 -8.29 10.31
CA TYR A 257 -12.97 -7.20 9.56
C TYR A 257 -13.26 -5.86 10.24
N LEU A 258 -12.28 -4.97 10.21
CA LEU A 258 -12.30 -3.63 10.80
C LEU A 258 -11.69 -2.64 9.81
N PHE A 259 -12.09 -1.36 9.88
CA PHE A 259 -11.33 -0.30 9.21
C PHE A 259 -9.94 -0.17 9.83
N ASN A 260 -8.92 0.04 9.01
CA ASN A 260 -7.57 0.34 9.51
C ASN A 260 -7.54 1.72 10.20
N SER A 261 -8.21 2.70 9.61
CA SER A 261 -8.18 4.07 10.08
C SER A 261 -9.56 4.52 10.56
N PRO A 262 -9.73 4.80 11.86
CA PRO A 262 -10.93 5.46 12.36
C PRO A 262 -11.19 6.81 11.69
N ILE A 263 -10.14 7.51 11.24
CA ILE A 263 -10.27 8.76 10.46
C ILE A 263 -10.90 8.46 9.09
N LEU A 264 -10.38 7.46 8.37
CA LEU A 264 -10.95 7.06 7.08
C LEU A 264 -12.40 6.59 7.21
N LYS A 265 -12.70 5.83 8.28
CA LYS A 265 -14.05 5.40 8.63
C LYS A 265 -15.00 6.60 8.80
N ARG A 266 -14.65 7.55 9.68
CA ARG A 266 -15.46 8.77 9.91
C ARG A 266 -15.63 9.60 8.65
N TRP A 267 -14.59 9.67 7.81
CA TRP A 267 -14.69 10.33 6.51
C TRP A 267 -15.71 9.64 5.59
N TRP A 268 -15.71 8.30 5.57
CA TRP A 268 -16.69 7.50 4.82
C TRP A 268 -18.13 7.75 5.30
N GLU A 269 -18.35 7.74 6.61
CA GLU A 269 -19.64 8.05 7.24
C GLU A 269 -20.15 9.44 6.89
N ARG A 270 -19.25 10.41 6.75
CA ARG A 270 -19.62 11.82 6.53
C ARG A 270 -19.86 12.19 5.07
N PHE A 271 -19.13 11.60 4.12
CA PHE A 271 -19.11 12.07 2.73
C PHE A 271 -19.54 11.05 1.68
N ILE A 272 -19.56 9.76 2.03
CA ILE A 272 -19.88 8.67 1.09
C ILE A 272 -21.21 8.00 1.43
N PHE A 273 -21.60 8.02 2.71
CA PHE A 273 -22.91 7.59 3.18
C PHE A 273 -24.01 8.58 2.76
#